data_AF-M7NMW3-F1
#
_entry.id   AF-M7NMW3-F1
#
_cell.length_a   1.000
_cell.length_b   1.000
_cell.length_c   1.000
_cell.angle_alpha   90.00
_cell.angle_beta   90.00
_cell.angle_gamma   90.00
#
_symmetry.space_group_name_H-M   'P 1'
#
loop_
_entity.id
_entity.type
_entity.pdbx_description
1 polymer ?
#
loop_
_entity_poly.entity_id
_entity_poly.type
_entity_poly.pdbx_seq_one_letter_code
_entity_poly.pdbx_strand_id
1 'polypeptide(L)'
;MMYKQIAGDAIAGRFERWGLSTVVDENVGVPVIGRKDFEQLHRHAGLSATWPVGNAGLIHVYGYLLSTVPTPYGLKRERWESGLLADALGLAGTAFLLADAHAGDQTVLQRVEAATAEILERPDESPGVLEWFDDGVESDGSRGDAGTFVRTVVVQREGTGSAALLYGVSTCSRMRILTAFPLHEPTAESVGALRAQPPRLRYNAVLPGLCPGAVLHRIRAQTSGSGWSGLAQ
;
A
#
# COMPACT_ATOMS: atom_id res chain seq x y z
N MET A 1 0.95 20.67 10.96
CA MET A 1 2.05 19.89 10.33
C MET A 1 1.55 19.09 9.13
N MET A 2 0.61 18.16 9.31
CA MET A 2 0.07 17.31 8.23
C MET A 2 -0.39 18.06 6.98
N TYR A 3 -1.27 19.06 7.12
CA TYR A 3 -1.75 19.82 5.95
C TYR A 3 -0.65 20.58 5.18
N LYS A 4 0.46 20.95 5.84
CA LYS A 4 1.62 21.53 5.15
C LYS A 4 2.32 20.49 4.28
N GLN A 5 2.49 19.26 4.79
CA GLN A 5 3.05 18.15 4.01
C GLN A 5 2.14 17.80 2.82
N ILE A 6 0.82 17.71 3.03
CA ILE A 6 -0.15 17.47 1.95
C ILE A 6 -0.05 18.52 0.85
N ALA A 7 0.02 19.81 1.22
CA ALA A 7 0.18 20.89 0.24
C ALA A 7 1.52 20.78 -0.51
N GLY A 8 2.61 20.43 0.19
CA GLY A 8 3.91 20.18 -0.43
C GLY A 8 3.89 19.01 -1.42
N ASP A 9 3.23 17.91 -1.07
CA ASP A 9 3.07 16.74 -1.94
C ASP A 9 2.23 17.04 -3.18
N ALA A 10 1.20 17.89 -3.02
CA ALA A 10 0.37 18.35 -4.14
C ALA A 10 1.19 19.20 -5.12
N ILE A 11 1.97 20.17 -4.61
CA ILE A 11 2.86 21.00 -5.43
C ILE A 11 3.90 20.14 -6.16
N ALA A 12 4.41 19.10 -5.51
CA ALA A 12 5.37 18.17 -6.08
C ALA A 12 4.75 17.08 -6.98
N GLY A 13 3.43 17.07 -7.19
CA GLY A 13 2.74 16.10 -8.05
C GLY A 13 2.77 14.65 -7.54
N ARG A 14 3.08 14.42 -6.26
CA ARG A 14 3.34 13.05 -5.75
C ARG A 14 2.09 12.17 -5.73
N PHE A 15 0.91 12.76 -5.58
CA PHE A 15 -0.35 12.02 -5.56
C PHE A 15 -0.64 11.27 -6.88
N GLU A 16 -0.01 11.63 -8.00
CA GLU A 16 -0.14 10.91 -9.28
C GLU A 16 0.47 9.50 -9.27
N ARG A 17 1.37 9.24 -8.31
CA ARG A 17 2.00 7.93 -8.08
C ARG A 17 1.14 7.00 -7.23
N TRP A 18 -0.02 7.48 -6.78
CA TRP A 18 -0.94 6.73 -5.94
C TRP A 18 -2.23 6.39 -6.69
N GLY A 19 -2.74 5.19 -6.45
CA GLY A 19 -4.01 4.72 -7.02
C GLY A 19 -5.24 5.31 -6.33
N LEU A 20 -6.39 4.67 -6.54
CA LEU A 20 -7.64 5.01 -5.86
C LEU A 20 -7.96 4.01 -4.76
N SER A 21 -8.52 4.51 -3.67
CA SER A 21 -8.97 3.68 -2.56
C SER A 21 -10.27 4.20 -1.97
N THR A 22 -11.04 3.30 -1.36
CA THR A 22 -12.19 3.65 -0.53
C THR A 22 -11.75 3.81 0.92
N VAL A 23 -12.38 4.73 1.66
CA VAL A 23 -12.19 4.82 3.12
C VAL A 23 -12.89 3.70 3.88
N VAL A 24 -13.81 2.96 3.24
CA VAL A 24 -14.53 1.85 3.87
C VAL A 24 -13.58 0.68 4.05
N ASP A 25 -13.34 0.28 5.29
CA ASP A 25 -12.49 -0.87 5.59
C ASP A 25 -13.16 -2.18 5.17
N GLU A 26 -12.43 -3.02 4.44
CA GLU A 26 -12.96 -4.30 3.95
C GLU A 26 -13.31 -5.31 5.06
N ASN A 27 -12.73 -5.21 6.26
CA ASN A 27 -12.96 -6.16 7.35
C ASN A 27 -14.10 -5.75 8.27
N VAL A 28 -14.22 -4.44 8.55
CA VAL A 28 -15.26 -3.91 9.45
C VAL A 28 -16.44 -3.26 8.73
N GLY A 29 -16.34 -3.02 7.42
CA GLY A 29 -17.43 -2.48 6.60
C GLY A 29 -17.80 -1.03 6.88
N VAL A 30 -16.99 -0.31 7.67
CA VAL A 30 -17.22 1.10 8.04
C VAL A 30 -16.06 1.99 7.58
N PRO A 31 -16.31 3.30 7.36
CA PRO A 31 -15.25 4.25 7.03
C PRO A 31 -14.19 4.36 8.12
N VAL A 32 -12.90 4.29 7.75
CA VAL A 32 -11.76 4.47 8.67
C VAL A 32 -11.59 5.91 9.15
N ILE A 33 -12.14 6.87 8.40
CA ILE A 33 -12.23 8.30 8.75
C ILE A 33 -13.61 8.83 8.36
N GLY A 34 -14.06 9.90 9.03
CA GLY A 34 -15.32 10.56 8.69
C GLY A 34 -15.27 11.32 7.36
N ARG A 35 -16.46 11.54 6.76
CA ARG A 35 -16.60 12.30 5.50
C ARG A 35 -15.96 13.67 5.55
N LYS A 36 -16.12 14.38 6.67
CA LYS A 36 -15.55 15.71 6.88
C LYS A 36 -14.02 15.70 6.81
N ASP A 37 -13.36 14.68 7.35
CA ASP A 37 -11.90 14.58 7.30
C ASP A 37 -11.41 14.18 5.90
N PHE A 38 -12.09 13.23 5.27
CA PHE A 38 -11.83 12.86 3.88
C PHE A 38 -11.89 14.08 2.93
N GLU A 39 -12.96 14.87 3.02
CA GLU A 39 -13.15 16.06 2.18
C GLU A 39 -12.09 17.13 2.48
N GLN A 40 -11.71 17.30 3.75
CA GLN A 40 -10.64 18.24 4.12
C GLN A 40 -9.28 17.81 3.56
N LEU A 41 -8.91 16.53 3.66
CA LEU A 41 -7.65 16.01 3.12
C LEU A 41 -7.54 16.25 1.61
N HIS A 42 -8.60 15.94 0.85
CA HIS A 42 -8.63 16.14 -0.60
C HIS A 42 -8.64 17.61 -0.99
N ARG A 43 -9.37 18.46 -0.25
CA ARG A 43 -9.37 19.91 -0.48
C ARG A 43 -7.98 20.52 -0.30
N HIS A 44 -7.25 20.10 0.74
CA HIS A 44 -5.88 20.57 0.97
C HIS A 44 -4.87 20.09 -0.08
N ALA A 45 -5.14 18.95 -0.72
CA ALA A 45 -4.34 18.46 -1.83
C ALA A 45 -4.74 19.07 -3.19
N GLY A 46 -5.83 19.83 -3.26
CA GLY A 46 -6.39 20.31 -4.53
C GLY A 46 -6.91 19.20 -5.44
N LEU A 47 -7.23 18.02 -4.88
CA LEU A 47 -7.67 16.86 -5.65
C LEU A 47 -9.19 16.71 -5.60
N SER A 48 -9.81 16.47 -6.76
CA SER A 48 -11.21 16.06 -6.82
C SER A 48 -11.35 14.61 -6.35
N ALA A 49 -12.38 14.35 -5.54
CA ALA A 49 -12.72 13.01 -5.09
C ALA A 49 -14.22 12.91 -4.79
N THR A 50 -14.76 11.71 -4.88
CA THR A 50 -16.18 11.43 -4.62
C THR A 50 -16.28 10.46 -3.46
N TRP A 51 -16.72 10.94 -2.30
CA TRP A 51 -16.92 10.09 -1.13
C TRP A 51 -17.70 8.81 -1.49
N PRO A 52 -17.26 7.61 -1.06
CA PRO A 52 -16.15 7.34 -0.14
C PRO A 52 -14.79 7.05 -0.81
N VAL A 53 -14.64 7.34 -2.11
CA VAL A 53 -13.46 6.98 -2.92
C VAL A 53 -12.61 8.19 -3.24
N GLY A 54 -11.30 8.07 -3.04
CA GLY A 54 -10.33 9.14 -3.31
C GLY A 54 -8.91 8.63 -3.53
N ASN A 55 -7.94 9.54 -3.45
CA ASN A 55 -6.53 9.21 -3.64
C ASN A 55 -6.02 8.29 -2.52
N ALA A 56 -5.39 7.18 -2.88
CA ALA A 56 -4.91 6.18 -1.94
C ALA A 56 -3.84 6.73 -0.99
N GLY A 57 -2.96 7.63 -1.45
CA GLY A 57 -1.96 8.26 -0.59
C GLY A 57 -2.59 9.15 0.48
N LEU A 58 -3.62 9.92 0.13
CA LEU A 58 -4.37 10.68 1.13
C LEU A 58 -5.08 9.79 2.14
N ILE A 59 -5.69 8.70 1.70
CA ILE A 59 -6.47 7.82 2.57
C ILE A 59 -5.56 6.97 3.47
N HIS A 60 -4.62 6.24 2.89
CA HIS A 60 -3.78 5.28 3.60
C HIS A 60 -2.67 5.95 4.40
N VAL A 61 -2.03 7.01 3.88
CA VAL A 61 -0.93 7.67 4.61
C VAL A 61 -1.50 8.67 5.60
N TYR A 62 -2.18 9.71 5.12
CA TYR A 62 -2.64 10.80 5.99
C TYR A 62 -3.94 10.48 6.73
N GLY A 63 -4.90 9.83 6.08
CA GLY A 63 -6.18 9.47 6.68
C GLY A 63 -6.04 8.48 7.83
N TYR A 64 -5.16 7.49 7.71
CA TYR A 64 -4.96 6.51 8.77
C TYR A 64 -4.42 7.11 10.07
N LEU A 65 -3.63 8.19 10.01
CA LEU A 65 -3.18 8.93 11.20
C LEU A 65 -4.36 9.56 11.97
N LEU A 66 -5.47 9.84 11.30
CA LEU A 66 -6.69 10.35 11.92
C LEU A 66 -7.63 9.23 12.39
N SER A 67 -7.44 8.00 11.92
CA SER A 67 -8.36 6.89 12.18
C SER A 67 -8.34 6.46 13.64
N THR A 68 -9.53 6.33 14.24
CA THR A 68 -9.74 5.77 15.59
C THR A 68 -10.55 4.48 15.56
N VAL A 69 -10.79 3.92 14.36
CA VAL A 69 -11.61 2.72 14.18
C VAL A 69 -10.75 1.49 14.44
N PRO A 70 -11.10 0.64 15.43
CA PRO A 70 -10.39 -0.61 15.65
C PRO A 70 -10.69 -1.59 14.52
N THR A 71 -9.67 -2.34 14.10
CA THR A 71 -9.79 -3.47 13.16
C THR A 71 -9.33 -4.75 13.86
N PRO A 72 -9.57 -5.94 13.26
CA PRO A 72 -9.01 -7.19 13.78
C PRO A 72 -7.47 -7.18 13.92
N TYR A 73 -6.80 -6.24 13.27
CA TYR A 73 -5.34 -6.10 13.24
C TYR A 73 -4.84 -4.85 14.00
N GLY A 74 -5.63 -4.32 14.93
CA GLY A 74 -5.31 -3.09 15.65
C GLY A 74 -5.80 -1.82 14.95
N LEU A 75 -5.22 -0.67 15.30
CA LEU A 75 -5.58 0.62 14.73
C LEU A 75 -4.82 0.88 13.44
N LYS A 76 -5.50 1.52 12.47
CA LYS A 76 -4.87 1.86 11.18
C LYS A 76 -3.64 2.77 11.32
N ARG A 77 -3.63 3.68 12.31
CA ARG A 77 -2.49 4.58 12.57
C ARG A 77 -1.21 3.83 12.98
N GLU A 78 -1.35 2.68 13.64
CA GLU A 78 -0.20 1.90 14.13
C GLU A 78 0.66 1.35 12.98
N ARG A 79 0.10 1.28 11.77
CA ARG A 79 0.85 0.95 10.54
C ARG A 79 2.02 1.90 10.29
N TRP A 80 1.88 3.17 10.71
CA TRP A 80 2.89 4.21 10.53
C TRP A 80 3.65 4.50 11.82
N GLU A 81 2.98 4.39 12.98
CA GLU A 81 3.52 4.80 14.28
C GLU A 81 4.34 3.71 15.00
N SER A 82 4.13 2.42 14.70
CA SER A 82 4.79 1.31 15.40
C SER A 82 6.26 1.10 15.04
N GLY A 83 6.73 1.68 13.93
CA GLY A 83 8.06 1.45 13.37
C GLY A 83 8.25 0.12 12.64
N LEU A 84 7.35 -0.85 12.81
CA LEU A 84 7.47 -2.18 12.21
C LEU A 84 7.54 -2.19 10.69
N LEU A 85 6.81 -1.27 10.04
CA LEU A 85 6.86 -1.11 8.58
C LEU A 85 8.19 -0.51 8.13
N ALA A 86 8.74 0.44 8.89
CA ALA A 86 10.04 1.04 8.59
C ALA A 86 11.15 0.00 8.74
N ASP A 87 11.13 -0.77 9.84
CA ASP A 87 12.08 -1.86 10.08
C ASP A 87 12.02 -2.90 8.96
N ALA A 88 10.81 -3.36 8.60
CA ALA A 88 10.61 -4.31 7.50
C ALA A 88 11.14 -3.84 6.14
N LEU A 89 11.24 -2.51 5.94
CA LEU A 89 11.80 -1.88 4.74
C LEU A 89 13.28 -1.53 4.88
N GLY A 90 13.88 -1.72 6.06
CA GLY A 90 15.30 -1.45 6.35
C GLY A 90 15.58 0.01 6.69
N LEU A 91 14.59 0.71 7.22
CA LEU A 91 14.67 2.11 7.63
C LEU A 91 14.65 2.22 9.15
N ALA A 92 15.05 3.38 9.69
CA ALA A 92 14.86 3.66 11.11
C ALA A 92 13.37 3.60 11.47
N GLY A 93 13.02 3.01 12.62
CA GLY A 93 11.63 2.88 13.09
C GLY A 93 10.81 4.18 13.08
N THR A 94 11.45 5.35 13.16
CA THR A 94 10.77 6.65 13.11
C THR A 94 10.57 7.21 11.70
N ALA A 95 11.01 6.51 10.65
CA ALA A 95 11.07 7.03 9.28
C ALA A 95 9.71 7.54 8.77
N PHE A 96 8.61 6.92 9.18
CA PHE A 96 7.26 7.30 8.74
C PHE A 96 6.48 8.15 9.76
N LEU A 97 7.13 8.63 10.82
CA LEU A 97 6.52 9.57 11.74
C LEU A 97 6.41 10.96 11.10
N LEU A 98 5.27 11.60 11.31
CA LEU A 98 4.97 12.92 10.74
C LEU A 98 5.99 13.98 11.18
N ALA A 99 6.44 13.92 12.43
CA ALA A 99 7.40 14.86 13.01
C ALA A 99 8.80 14.67 12.40
N ASP A 100 9.29 13.45 12.34
CA ASP A 100 10.59 13.10 11.75
C ASP A 100 10.67 13.41 10.26
N ALA A 101 9.57 13.17 9.53
CA ALA A 101 9.45 13.59 8.13
C ALA A 101 9.63 15.10 8.00
N HIS A 102 8.89 15.86 8.82
CA HIS A 102 8.95 17.31 8.79
C HIS A 102 10.34 17.85 9.18
N ALA A 103 10.98 17.29 10.19
CA ALA A 103 12.30 17.70 10.65
C ALA A 103 13.41 17.44 9.60
N GLY A 104 13.18 16.49 8.70
CA GLY A 104 14.08 16.20 7.58
C GLY A 104 13.70 16.90 6.27
N ASP A 105 12.86 17.94 6.30
CA ASP A 105 12.35 18.64 5.11
C ASP A 105 11.71 17.71 4.06
N GLN A 106 11.08 16.64 4.53
CA GLN A 106 10.37 15.66 3.72
C GLN A 106 8.92 15.53 4.17
N THR A 107 8.12 14.81 3.38
CA THR A 107 6.78 14.39 3.77
C THR A 107 6.75 12.90 4.08
N VAL A 108 5.78 12.45 4.89
CA VAL A 108 5.61 11.02 5.15
C VAL A 108 5.30 10.29 3.83
N LEU A 109 4.45 10.87 2.98
CA LEU A 109 4.12 10.29 1.68
C LEU A 109 5.34 10.13 0.78
N GLN A 110 6.24 11.12 0.73
CA GLN A 110 7.51 11.03 0.00
C GLN A 110 8.38 9.87 0.51
N ARG A 111 8.48 9.69 1.83
CA ARG A 111 9.28 8.62 2.41
C ARG A 111 8.70 7.24 2.12
N VAL A 112 7.38 7.10 2.23
CA VAL A 112 6.68 5.84 1.89
C VAL A 112 6.85 5.52 0.41
N GLU A 113 6.68 6.52 -0.46
CA GLU A 113 6.88 6.38 -1.90
C GLU A 113 8.31 5.89 -2.22
N ALA A 114 9.33 6.58 -1.68
CA ALA A 114 10.72 6.23 -1.90
C ALA A 114 11.07 4.81 -1.41
N ALA A 115 10.43 4.35 -0.33
CA ALA A 115 10.68 3.04 0.23
C ALA A 115 9.97 1.89 -0.50
N THR A 116 8.93 2.16 -1.30
CA THR A 116 8.02 1.13 -1.83
C THR A 116 7.90 1.09 -3.34
N ALA A 117 8.12 2.22 -4.04
CA ALA A 117 7.89 2.32 -5.48
C ALA A 117 8.76 1.34 -6.28
N GLU A 118 10.08 1.33 -6.03
CA GLU A 118 11.01 0.47 -6.76
C GLU A 118 10.72 -1.03 -6.52
N ILE A 119 10.35 -1.39 -5.29
CA ILE A 119 9.99 -2.77 -4.94
C ILE A 119 8.74 -3.23 -5.68
N LEU A 120 7.74 -2.35 -5.81
CA LEU A 120 6.53 -2.65 -6.58
C LEU A 120 6.80 -2.72 -8.09
N GLU A 121 7.68 -1.88 -8.62
CA GLU A 121 8.02 -1.87 -10.05
C GLU A 121 8.85 -3.09 -10.46
N ARG A 122 9.89 -3.41 -9.69
CA ARG A 122 10.89 -4.45 -10.00
C ARG A 122 11.09 -5.38 -8.79
N PRO A 123 10.08 -6.19 -8.42
CA PRO A 123 10.16 -7.06 -7.27
C PRO A 123 11.27 -8.13 -7.40
N ASP A 124 11.54 -8.60 -8.62
CA ASP A 124 12.60 -9.60 -8.87
C ASP A 124 14.02 -9.06 -8.64
N GLU A 125 14.22 -7.75 -8.76
CA GLU A 125 15.50 -7.08 -8.54
C GLU A 125 15.64 -6.57 -7.10
N SER A 126 14.58 -6.67 -6.30
CA SER A 126 14.50 -6.06 -4.98
C SER A 126 14.95 -7.03 -3.89
N PRO A 127 16.01 -6.72 -3.13
CA PRO A 127 16.50 -7.61 -2.08
C PRO A 127 15.46 -7.78 -0.97
N GLY A 128 15.37 -8.99 -0.41
CA GLY A 128 14.45 -9.30 0.69
C GLY A 128 13.00 -9.59 0.26
N VAL A 129 12.69 -9.56 -1.04
CA VAL A 129 11.36 -10.00 -1.51
C VAL A 129 11.21 -11.50 -1.24
N LEU A 130 10.21 -11.85 -0.44
CA LEU A 130 9.87 -13.23 -0.09
C LEU A 130 8.94 -13.84 -1.14
N GLU A 131 7.94 -13.05 -1.57
CA GLU A 131 6.91 -13.48 -2.49
C GLU A 131 6.28 -12.29 -3.20
N TRP A 132 5.92 -12.46 -4.48
CA TRP A 132 5.09 -11.51 -5.17
C TRP A 132 4.19 -12.19 -6.22
N PHE A 133 3.06 -11.57 -6.51
CA PHE A 133 2.13 -12.03 -7.53
C PHE A 133 1.29 -10.89 -8.10
N ASP A 134 0.87 -11.08 -9.35
CA ASP A 134 -0.01 -10.18 -10.08
C ASP A 134 -1.36 -10.86 -10.32
N ASP A 135 -2.44 -10.15 -9.97
CA ASP A 135 -3.81 -10.54 -10.25
C ASP A 135 -4.42 -9.55 -11.26
N GLY A 136 -4.86 -10.04 -12.41
CA GLY A 136 -5.35 -9.28 -13.55
C GLY A 136 -6.86 -9.06 -13.56
N VAL A 137 -7.29 -7.96 -14.17
CA VAL A 137 -8.68 -7.72 -14.55
C VAL A 137 -8.94 -8.44 -15.88
N GLU A 138 -10.02 -9.21 -15.96
CA GLU A 138 -10.41 -9.88 -17.21
C GLU A 138 -10.62 -8.83 -18.31
N SER A 139 -9.84 -8.93 -19.39
CA SER A 139 -9.97 -8.06 -20.55
C SER A 139 -10.87 -8.75 -21.58
N ASP A 140 -11.77 -8.00 -22.20
CA ASP A 140 -12.70 -8.46 -23.24
C ASP A 140 -12.03 -8.89 -24.57
N GLY A 141 -10.72 -9.09 -24.58
CA GLY A 141 -9.97 -9.57 -25.74
C GLY A 141 -9.50 -8.46 -26.69
N SER A 142 -9.69 -7.19 -26.36
CA SER A 142 -9.12 -6.07 -27.12
C SER A 142 -7.60 -5.95 -26.87
N ARG A 143 -6.84 -6.69 -27.69
CA ARG A 143 -5.37 -6.78 -27.73
C ARG A 143 -4.69 -5.41 -27.81
N GLY A 144 -3.72 -5.16 -26.92
CA GLY A 144 -2.65 -4.18 -27.18
C GLY A 144 -2.06 -3.49 -25.96
N ASP A 145 -2.80 -3.36 -24.86
CA ASP A 145 -2.31 -2.70 -23.65
C ASP A 145 -1.81 -3.74 -22.65
N ALA A 146 -0.73 -3.43 -21.91
CA ALA A 146 -0.35 -4.24 -20.76
C ALA A 146 -1.52 -4.20 -19.78
N GLY A 147 -2.31 -5.27 -19.72
CA GLY A 147 -3.60 -5.29 -19.05
C GLY A 147 -3.54 -4.77 -17.61
N THR A 148 -4.64 -4.21 -17.11
CA THR A 148 -4.71 -3.73 -15.73
C THR A 148 -4.54 -4.89 -14.76
N PHE A 149 -3.59 -4.76 -13.84
CA PHE A 149 -3.36 -5.74 -12.78
C PHE A 149 -3.04 -5.06 -11.46
N VAL A 150 -3.27 -5.77 -10.37
CA VAL A 150 -2.79 -5.41 -9.03
C VAL A 150 -1.64 -6.33 -8.66
N ARG A 151 -0.65 -5.76 -7.99
CA ARG A 151 0.54 -6.47 -7.53
C ARG A 151 0.56 -6.51 -6.01
N THR A 152 0.79 -7.70 -5.48
CA THR A 152 1.10 -7.91 -4.07
C THR A 152 2.57 -8.30 -3.96
N VAL A 153 3.32 -7.63 -3.09
CA VAL A 153 4.71 -7.98 -2.76
C VAL A 153 4.82 -8.12 -1.25
N VAL A 154 5.45 -9.20 -0.79
CA VAL A 154 5.88 -9.38 0.59
C VAL A 154 7.39 -9.27 0.62
N VAL A 155 7.91 -8.33 1.41
CA VAL A 155 9.33 -8.05 1.55
C VAL A 155 9.73 -8.06 3.02
N GLN A 156 10.89 -8.61 3.32
CA GLN A 156 11.48 -8.63 4.66
C GLN A 156 12.98 -8.36 4.53
N ARG A 157 13.51 -7.44 5.34
CA ARG A 157 14.95 -7.25 5.45
C ARG A 157 15.52 -8.26 6.45
N GLU A 158 16.72 -8.78 6.16
CA GLU A 158 17.40 -9.69 7.06
C GLU A 158 17.59 -9.07 8.46
N GLY A 159 17.43 -9.90 9.49
CA GLY A 159 17.55 -9.47 10.88
C GLY A 159 16.34 -8.68 11.42
N THR A 160 15.29 -8.51 10.61
CA THR A 160 14.05 -7.85 11.05
C THR A 160 12.99 -8.91 11.34
N GLY A 161 12.32 -8.83 12.50
CA GLY A 161 11.23 -9.75 12.88
C GLY A 161 9.89 -9.48 12.18
N SER A 162 9.85 -8.51 11.26
CA SER A 162 8.66 -8.05 10.56
C SER A 162 8.85 -8.08 9.04
N ALA A 163 7.79 -8.37 8.28
CA ALA A 163 7.74 -8.13 6.84
C ALA A 163 6.83 -6.94 6.53
N ALA A 164 6.92 -6.42 5.31
CA ALA A 164 6.00 -5.46 4.75
C ALA A 164 5.21 -6.13 3.61
N LEU A 165 3.89 -5.94 3.63
CA LEU A 165 3.05 -6.18 2.47
C LEU A 165 2.89 -4.86 1.72
N LEU A 166 3.26 -4.87 0.44
CA LEU A 166 3.08 -3.77 -0.49
C LEU A 166 2.00 -4.15 -1.50
N TYR A 167 1.12 -3.21 -1.79
CA TYR A 167 0.06 -3.39 -2.77
C TYR A 167 0.04 -2.22 -3.74
N GLY A 168 0.05 -2.52 -5.04
CA GLY A 168 0.05 -1.53 -6.11
C GLY A 168 -0.86 -1.94 -7.26
N VAL A 169 -1.16 -0.99 -8.13
CA VAL A 169 -1.91 -1.22 -9.37
C VAL A 169 -1.06 -0.78 -10.56
N SER A 170 -0.95 -1.64 -11.56
CA SER A 170 -0.46 -1.27 -12.87
C SER A 170 -1.62 -1.01 -13.82
N THR A 171 -1.67 0.19 -14.40
CA THR A 171 -2.58 0.55 -15.49
C THR A 171 -1.76 1.21 -16.60
N CYS A 172 -1.98 0.83 -17.85
CA CYS A 172 -1.25 1.39 -19.01
C CYS A 172 0.27 1.40 -18.77
N SER A 173 0.82 0.28 -18.27
CA SER A 173 2.24 0.10 -17.94
C SER A 173 2.84 1.01 -16.85
N ARG A 174 2.02 1.76 -16.10
CA ARG A 174 2.48 2.56 -14.95
C ARG A 174 2.02 1.93 -13.64
N MET A 175 2.98 1.58 -12.79
CA MET A 175 2.70 1.15 -11.41
C MET A 175 2.36 2.34 -10.53
N ARG A 176 1.30 2.21 -9.74
CA ARG A 176 0.90 3.17 -8.71
C ARG A 176 0.74 2.46 -7.37
N ILE A 177 1.17 3.12 -6.32
CA ILE A 177 1.09 2.62 -4.95
C ILE A 177 -0.36 2.71 -4.48
N LEU A 178 -0.86 1.67 -3.81
CA LEU A 178 -2.16 1.70 -3.13
C LEU A 178 -1.98 1.73 -1.63
N THR A 179 -1.20 0.81 -1.07
CA THR A 179 -0.96 0.76 0.38
C THR A 179 0.28 -0.06 0.72
N ALA A 180 0.77 0.13 1.94
CA ALA A 180 1.83 -0.66 2.56
C ALA A 180 1.49 -0.83 4.04
N PHE A 181 1.75 -2.01 4.62
CA PHE A 181 1.57 -2.25 6.05
C PHE A 181 2.44 -3.41 6.56
N PRO A 182 2.78 -3.44 7.86
CA PRO A 182 3.60 -4.50 8.41
C PRO A 182 2.81 -5.80 8.56
N LEU A 183 3.50 -6.92 8.38
CA LEU A 183 3.08 -8.26 8.77
C LEU A 183 3.92 -8.65 9.99
N HIS A 184 3.24 -9.00 11.08
CA HIS A 184 3.89 -9.52 12.28
C HIS A 184 4.27 -10.97 12.06
N GLU A 185 5.54 -11.32 12.34
CA GLU A 185 6.04 -12.70 12.35
C GLU A 185 5.62 -13.51 11.11
N PRO A 186 6.00 -13.06 9.89
CA PRO A 186 5.68 -13.79 8.67
C PRO A 186 6.34 -15.17 8.69
N THR A 187 5.57 -16.20 8.32
CA THR A 187 6.08 -17.57 8.13
C THR A 187 5.91 -17.95 6.67
N ALA A 188 6.67 -18.95 6.19
CA ALA A 188 6.54 -19.43 4.82
C ALA A 188 5.10 -19.91 4.54
N GLU A 189 4.46 -20.48 5.56
CA GLU A 189 3.07 -20.88 5.51
C GLU A 189 2.12 -19.68 5.44
N SER A 190 2.28 -18.65 6.27
CA SER A 190 1.36 -17.49 6.25
C SER A 190 1.47 -16.67 4.98
N VAL A 191 2.68 -16.53 4.43
CA VAL A 191 2.94 -15.87 3.14
C VAL A 191 2.45 -16.72 1.97
N GLY A 192 2.69 -18.04 1.99
CA GLY A 192 2.12 -18.97 1.01
C GLY A 192 0.59 -19.01 1.03
N ALA A 193 -0.01 -18.92 2.22
CA ALA A 193 -1.46 -18.86 2.39
C ALA A 193 -2.05 -17.57 1.80
N LEU A 194 -1.35 -16.43 1.90
CA LEU A 194 -1.74 -15.18 1.25
C LEU A 194 -1.86 -15.37 -0.26
N ARG A 195 -0.86 -15.98 -0.90
CA ARG A 195 -0.94 -16.32 -2.34
C ARG A 195 -2.08 -17.29 -2.59
N ALA A 196 -2.27 -18.33 -1.79
CA ALA A 196 -3.32 -19.33 -2.03
C ALA A 196 -4.75 -18.77 -1.99
N GLN A 197 -4.97 -17.57 -1.45
CA GLN A 197 -6.29 -16.94 -1.43
C GLN A 197 -6.81 -16.67 -2.86
N PRO A 198 -8.14 -16.77 -3.07
CA PRO A 198 -8.76 -16.38 -4.33
C PRO A 198 -8.37 -14.94 -4.74
N PRO A 199 -7.91 -14.73 -5.98
CA PRO A 199 -7.61 -13.41 -6.53
C PRO A 199 -8.83 -12.49 -6.47
N ARG A 200 -8.67 -11.34 -5.81
CA ARG A 200 -9.67 -10.27 -5.76
C ARG A 200 -9.01 -8.94 -5.46
N LEU A 201 -9.72 -7.85 -5.75
CA LEU A 201 -9.31 -6.52 -5.35
C LEU A 201 -9.34 -6.39 -3.82
N ARG A 202 -8.22 -6.01 -3.20
CA ARG A 202 -8.04 -6.03 -1.72
C ARG A 202 -7.60 -4.70 -1.16
N TYR A 203 -7.58 -4.62 0.17
CA TYR A 203 -6.95 -3.52 0.92
C TYR A 203 -7.56 -2.17 0.56
N ASN A 204 -8.87 -2.18 0.37
CA ASN A 204 -9.70 -1.03 0.01
C ASN A 204 -9.35 -0.42 -1.36
N ALA A 205 -8.65 -1.14 -2.24
CA ALA A 205 -8.34 -0.65 -3.57
C ALA A 205 -9.61 -0.47 -4.42
N VAL A 206 -9.57 0.52 -5.32
CA VAL A 206 -10.64 0.80 -6.27
C VAL A 206 -10.05 0.93 -7.67
N LEU A 207 -10.67 0.23 -8.62
CA LEU A 207 -10.38 0.37 -10.05
C LEU A 207 -11.63 0.88 -10.76
N PRO A 208 -11.50 1.84 -11.71
CA PRO A 208 -12.64 2.30 -12.49
C PRO A 208 -13.40 1.14 -13.13
N GLY A 209 -14.73 1.12 -12.99
CA GLY A 209 -15.59 0.08 -13.56
C GLY A 209 -15.68 -1.22 -12.75
N LEU A 210 -14.94 -1.36 -11.64
CA LEU A 210 -15.01 -2.53 -10.78
C LEU A 210 -15.57 -2.21 -9.39
N CYS A 211 -16.35 -3.14 -8.85
CA CYS A 211 -16.77 -3.07 -7.44
C CYS A 211 -15.58 -3.32 -6.49
N PRO A 212 -15.58 -2.72 -5.30
CA PRO A 212 -14.65 -3.14 -4.23
C PRO A 212 -14.77 -4.65 -4.00
N GLY A 213 -13.63 -5.34 -3.87
CA GLY A 213 -13.62 -6.80 -3.72
C GLY A 213 -13.87 -7.60 -5.00
N ALA A 214 -13.90 -6.95 -6.18
CA ALA A 214 -14.09 -7.63 -7.47
C ALA A 214 -13.14 -8.81 -7.63
N VAL A 215 -13.68 -9.92 -8.15
CA VAL A 215 -12.90 -11.12 -8.48
C VAL A 215 -11.93 -10.79 -9.60
N LEU A 216 -10.69 -11.28 -9.44
CA LEU A 216 -9.63 -11.15 -10.42
C LEU A 216 -9.18 -12.55 -10.86
N HIS A 217 -8.21 -12.63 -11.75
CA HIS A 217 -7.55 -13.88 -12.09
C HIS A 217 -6.04 -13.75 -11.90
N ARG A 218 -5.40 -14.80 -11.39
CA ARG A 218 -3.95 -14.77 -11.23
C ARG A 218 -3.27 -14.81 -12.58
N ILE A 219 -2.42 -13.83 -12.87
CA ILE A 219 -1.67 -13.76 -14.13
C ILE A 219 -0.20 -14.13 -13.95
N ARG A 220 0.41 -13.79 -12.81
CA ARG A 220 1.82 -14.10 -12.51
C ARG A 220 1.99 -14.35 -11.01
N ALA A 221 2.95 -15.21 -10.66
CA ALA A 221 3.36 -15.44 -9.27
C ALA A 221 4.80 -15.93 -9.22
N GLN A 222 5.54 -15.46 -8.22
CA GLN A 222 6.91 -15.89 -7.98
C GLN A 222 7.22 -15.91 -6.48
N THR A 223 7.92 -16.96 -6.05
CA THR A 223 8.41 -17.13 -4.68
C THR A 223 9.93 -17.09 -4.73
N SER A 224 10.57 -16.29 -3.88
CA SER A 224 12.03 -16.31 -3.81
C SER A 224 12.47 -17.49 -2.95
N GLY A 225 13.17 -18.45 -3.56
CA GLY A 225 13.71 -19.61 -2.83
C GLY A 225 14.81 -19.25 -1.84
N SER A 226 15.42 -18.06 -1.99
CA SER A 226 16.51 -17.57 -1.15
C SER A 226 16.06 -16.67 0.01
N GLY A 227 14.85 -16.10 -0.03
CA GLY A 227 14.37 -15.17 1.00
C GLY A 227 14.10 -15.83 2.36
N TRP A 228 13.82 -17.13 2.36
CA TRP A 228 13.51 -17.89 3.58
C TRP A 228 14.76 -18.48 4.27
N SER A 229 15.92 -18.44 3.61
CA SER A 229 17.17 -19.09 4.09
C SER A 229 17.72 -18.48 5.38
N GLY A 230 17.31 -17.26 5.75
CA GLY A 230 17.74 -16.54 6.95
C GLY A 230 16.95 -16.87 8.23
N LEU A 231 15.93 -17.74 8.16
CA LEU A 231 15.06 -18.07 9.29
C LEU A 231 15.46 -19.35 10.04
N ALA A 232 16.55 -20.00 9.62
CA ALA A 232 17.08 -21.20 10.27
C ALA A 232 18.50 -20.93 10.77
N GLN A 233 18.61 -20.19 11.88
CA GLN A 233 19.71 -20.31 12.85
C GLN A 233 19.36 -19.64 14.17
#